data_AF-A0A4U5R2V4-F1
#
_entry.id   AF-A0A4U5R2V4-F1
#
_cell.length_a   1.000
_cell.length_b   1.000
_cell.length_c   1.000
_cell.angle_alpha   90.00
_cell.angle_beta   90.00
_cell.angle_gamma   90.00
#
_symmetry.space_group_name_H-M   'P 1'
#
loop_
_entity.id
_entity.type
_entity.pdbx_description
1 polymer ?
#
loop_
_entity_poly.entity_id
_entity_poly.type
_entity_poly.pdbx_seq_one_letter_code
_entity_poly.pdbx_strand_id
1 'polypeptide(L)'
;MDSQLRKLVAGLFLLSAIFVSGVKAWTGEIHGRVVCDVCGDSSIGPEDHVLEGAEVAVLCITKSGEVLNYQAFTNDKGIYTVAETMSESDRWDACLARPISSFHEHCTQLGETSTGVKFSYNRPSGFSHRVKPFVYSPAIVPTYCI
;
A
#
# COMPACT_ATOMS: atom_id res chain seq x y z
N MET A 1 -2.50 -24.71 -52.70
CA MET A 1 -2.62 -24.97 -51.25
C MET A 1 -4.00 -25.56 -51.00
N ASP A 2 -4.06 -26.80 -50.53
CA ASP A 2 -5.29 -27.59 -50.42
C ASP A 2 -6.33 -26.92 -49.50
N SER A 3 -7.61 -27.05 -49.83
CA SER A 3 -8.74 -26.48 -49.06
C SER A 3 -8.77 -27.02 -47.63
N GLN A 4 -8.41 -28.30 -47.45
CA GLN A 4 -8.35 -28.94 -46.15
C GLN A 4 -7.18 -28.42 -45.31
N LEU A 5 -6.03 -28.16 -45.95
CA LEU A 5 -4.87 -27.56 -45.30
C LEU A 5 -5.17 -26.13 -44.82
N ARG A 6 -5.93 -25.34 -45.59
CA ARG A 6 -6.38 -24.00 -45.17
C ARG A 6 -7.27 -24.03 -43.94
N LYS A 7 -8.22 -24.98 -43.86
CA LYS A 7 -9.12 -25.12 -42.70
C LYS A 7 -8.37 -25.56 -41.45
N LEU A 8 -7.42 -26.48 -41.58
CA LEU A 8 -6.55 -26.91 -40.48
C LEU A 8 -5.67 -25.77 -39.96
N VAL A 9 -5.05 -25.01 -40.87
CA VAL A 9 -4.22 -23.84 -40.49
C VAL A 9 -5.07 -22.77 -39.80
N ALA A 10 -6.27 -22.48 -40.30
CA ALA A 10 -7.18 -21.51 -39.68
C ALA A 10 -7.65 -21.98 -38.28
N GLY A 11 -7.99 -23.27 -38.13
CA GLY A 11 -8.36 -23.85 -36.84
C GLY A 11 -7.22 -23.81 -35.83
N LEU A 12 -6.00 -24.10 -36.26
CA LEU A 12 -4.81 -24.05 -35.40
C LEU A 12 -4.47 -22.61 -34.97
N PHE A 13 -4.65 -21.63 -35.86
CA PHE A 13 -4.50 -20.20 -35.54
C PHE A 13 -5.55 -19.70 -34.56
N LEU A 14 -6.81 -20.13 -34.69
CA LEU A 14 -7.87 -19.81 -33.74
C LEU A 14 -7.60 -20.41 -32.37
N LEU A 15 -7.17 -21.67 -32.31
CA LEU A 15 -6.78 -22.33 -31.07
C LEU A 15 -5.60 -21.61 -30.41
N SER A 16 -4.54 -21.29 -31.16
CA SER A 16 -3.37 -20.60 -30.60
C SER A 16 -3.71 -19.19 -30.10
N ALA A 17 -4.58 -18.44 -30.79
CA ALA A 17 -5.02 -17.12 -30.33
C ALA A 17 -5.75 -17.17 -28.98
N ILE A 18 -6.54 -18.21 -28.72
CA ILE A 18 -7.25 -18.40 -27.44
C ILE A 18 -6.28 -18.76 -26.30
N PHE A 19 -5.22 -19.51 -26.58
CA PHE A 19 -4.20 -19.85 -25.55
C PHE A 19 -3.24 -18.70 -25.24
N VAL A 20 -3.11 -17.70 -26.12
CA VAL A 20 -2.22 -16.54 -25.93
C VAL A 20 -2.90 -15.41 -25.14
N SER A 21 -4.23 -15.42 -24.99
CA SER A 21 -4.97 -14.45 -24.16
C SER A 21 -4.92 -14.80 -22.66
N GLY A 22 -3.71 -14.99 -22.12
CA GLY A 22 -3.52 -15.18 -20.68
C GLY A 22 -3.69 -13.86 -19.92
N VAL A 23 -4.46 -13.87 -18.83
CA VAL A 23 -4.47 -12.76 -17.87
C VAL A 23 -3.11 -12.71 -17.20
N LYS A 24 -2.39 -11.62 -17.37
CA LYS A 24 -1.12 -11.41 -16.64
C LYS A 24 -1.44 -11.03 -15.20
N ALA A 25 -0.84 -11.73 -14.26
CA ALA A 25 -0.93 -11.38 -12.84
C ALA A 25 0.05 -10.25 -12.51
N TRP A 26 -0.35 -9.40 -11.57
CA TRP A 26 0.44 -8.33 -11.02
C TRP A 26 0.30 -8.36 -9.49
N THR A 27 1.44 -8.28 -8.79
CA THR A 27 1.49 -8.24 -7.33
C THR A 27 2.04 -6.89 -6.91
N GLY A 28 1.26 -6.15 -6.12
CA GLY A 28 1.65 -4.89 -5.53
C GLY A 28 1.88 -5.03 -4.02
N GLU A 29 2.85 -4.31 -3.50
CA GLU A 29 3.06 -4.14 -2.07
C GLU A 29 3.15 -2.64 -1.70
N ILE A 30 2.54 -2.27 -0.58
CA ILE A 30 2.63 -0.95 0.05
C ILE A 30 3.07 -1.19 1.49
N HIS A 31 4.11 -0.51 1.93
CA HIS A 31 4.48 -0.50 3.34
C HIS A 31 4.79 0.90 3.83
N GLY A 32 4.63 1.11 5.12
CA GLY A 32 5.00 2.36 5.79
C GLY A 32 5.35 2.10 7.24
N ARG A 33 5.61 3.17 7.98
CA ARG A 33 5.98 3.10 9.39
C ARG A 33 5.12 4.04 10.21
N VAL A 34 4.79 3.66 11.44
CA VAL A 34 4.14 4.53 12.42
C VAL A 34 5.06 4.71 13.61
N VAL A 35 5.24 5.95 14.03
CA VAL A 35 6.21 6.38 15.04
C VAL A 35 5.51 7.32 16.03
N CYS A 36 5.92 7.28 17.29
CA CYS A 36 5.64 8.32 18.24
C CYS A 36 6.79 9.33 18.26
N ASP A 37 6.49 10.55 17.85
CA ASP A 37 7.27 11.76 18.08
C ASP A 37 7.04 12.20 19.52
N VAL A 38 7.99 11.85 20.38
CA VAL A 38 7.88 11.99 21.82
C VAL A 38 8.00 13.46 22.23
N CYS A 39 8.79 14.24 21.49
CA CYS A 39 8.98 15.66 21.75
C CYS A 39 7.97 16.56 21.03
N GLY A 40 7.15 16.01 20.13
CA GLY A 40 6.15 16.74 19.38
C GLY A 40 6.74 17.75 18.38
N ASP A 41 7.98 17.56 17.94
CA ASP A 41 8.72 18.50 17.09
C ASP A 41 8.52 18.25 15.58
N SER A 42 7.66 17.28 15.23
CA SER A 42 7.34 16.83 13.88
C SER A 42 8.53 16.22 13.11
N SER A 43 9.59 15.84 13.80
CA SER A 43 10.74 15.13 13.26
C SER A 43 10.76 13.67 13.74
N ILE A 44 11.76 12.89 13.29
CA ILE A 44 11.98 11.53 13.83
C ILE A 44 13.37 11.56 14.46
N GLY A 45 13.40 11.72 15.78
CA GLY A 45 14.59 11.80 16.62
C GLY A 45 15.01 10.46 17.23
N PRO A 46 16.16 10.42 17.93
CA PRO A 46 16.61 9.26 18.70
C PRO A 46 15.72 8.91 19.91
N GLU A 47 14.96 9.87 20.43
CA GLU A 47 13.99 9.73 21.51
C GLU A 47 12.68 9.06 21.07
N ASP A 48 12.43 9.06 19.76
CA ASP A 48 11.22 8.54 19.17
C ASP A 48 11.23 7.04 19.06
N HIS A 49 10.04 6.46 19.21
CA HIS A 49 9.88 5.01 19.18
C HIS A 49 8.77 4.59 18.23
N VAL A 50 8.87 3.34 17.78
CA VAL A 50 7.86 2.74 16.91
C VAL A 50 6.59 2.48 17.68
N LEU A 51 5.45 2.61 16.99
CA LEU A 51 4.18 2.19 17.55
C LEU A 51 3.82 0.83 16.96
N GLU A 52 3.91 -0.21 17.77
CA GLU A 52 3.40 -1.55 17.47
C GLU A 52 1.87 -1.57 17.60
N GLY A 53 1.21 -2.35 16.74
CA GLY A 53 -0.24 -2.50 16.72
C GLY A 53 -1.01 -1.30 16.19
N ALA A 54 -0.37 -0.18 15.85
CA ALA A 54 -1.03 0.99 15.28
C ALA A 54 -1.78 0.66 14.00
N GLU A 55 -2.97 1.21 13.86
CA GLU A 55 -3.92 0.90 12.80
C GLU A 55 -3.79 1.90 11.64
N VAL A 56 -3.71 1.37 10.42
CA VAL A 56 -3.59 2.13 9.19
C VAL A 56 -4.59 1.60 8.16
N ALA A 57 -5.28 2.52 7.48
CA ALA A 57 -6.10 2.20 6.33
C ALA A 57 -5.39 2.60 5.04
N VAL A 58 -5.43 1.73 4.03
CA VAL A 58 -4.95 2.02 2.67
C VAL A 58 -6.12 1.83 1.71
N LEU A 59 -6.56 2.93 1.11
CA LEU A 59 -7.62 2.93 0.11
C LEU A 59 -6.98 3.03 -1.26
N CYS A 60 -7.19 2.07 -2.14
CA CYS A 60 -6.69 2.09 -3.51
C CYS A 60 -7.83 2.09 -4.52
N ILE A 61 -7.68 2.85 -5.60
CA ILE A 61 -8.53 2.76 -6.78
C ILE A 61 -7.79 1.98 -7.86
N THR A 62 -8.45 1.02 -8.50
CA THR A 62 -7.91 0.26 -9.62
C THR A 62 -7.99 1.05 -10.93
N LYS A 63 -7.40 0.52 -12.01
CA LYS A 63 -7.50 1.14 -13.35
C LYS A 63 -8.94 1.13 -13.89
N SER A 64 -9.78 0.17 -13.48
CA SER A 64 -11.20 0.10 -13.83
C SER A 64 -12.08 1.02 -12.99
N GLY A 65 -11.55 1.57 -11.89
CA GLY A 65 -12.27 2.45 -10.98
C GLY A 65 -12.87 1.75 -9.76
N GLU A 66 -12.58 0.47 -9.54
CA GLU A 66 -12.93 -0.23 -8.31
C GLU A 66 -12.16 0.37 -7.12
N VAL A 67 -12.85 0.54 -5.98
CA VAL A 67 -12.25 1.06 -4.75
C VAL A 67 -12.06 -0.08 -3.75
N LEU A 68 -10.81 -0.32 -3.39
CA LEU A 68 -10.37 -1.35 -2.46
C LEU A 68 -9.96 -0.69 -1.13
N ASN A 69 -10.40 -1.26 -0.01
CA ASN A 69 -10.09 -0.76 1.33
C ASN A 69 -9.35 -1.83 2.14
N TYR A 70 -8.09 -1.56 2.44
CA TYR A 70 -7.24 -2.42 3.24
C TYR A 70 -7.07 -1.82 4.63
N GLN A 71 -7.15 -2.68 5.64
CA GLN A 71 -6.84 -2.36 7.02
C GLN A 71 -5.60 -3.15 7.43
N ALA A 72 -4.61 -2.48 7.99
CA ALA A 72 -3.36 -3.07 8.41
C ALA A 72 -2.96 -2.58 9.80
N PHE A 73 -2.19 -3.41 10.49
CA PHE A 73 -1.64 -3.11 11.80
C PHE A 73 -0.12 -3.15 11.73
N THR A 74 0.55 -2.30 12.50
CA THR A 74 2.01 -2.30 12.56
C THR A 74 2.55 -3.46 13.40
N ASN A 75 3.70 -3.99 12.99
CA ASN A 75 4.46 -4.98 13.76
C ASN A 75 5.35 -4.34 14.85
N ASP A 76 6.18 -5.16 15.48
CA ASP A 76 7.22 -4.79 16.48
C ASP A 76 8.22 -3.73 16.02
N LYS A 77 8.35 -3.49 14.71
CA LYS A 77 9.18 -2.44 14.09
C LYS A 77 8.39 -1.21 13.68
N GLY A 78 7.10 -1.15 14.04
CA GLY A 78 6.17 -0.10 13.64
C GLY A 78 5.83 -0.14 12.15
N ILE A 79 6.07 -1.24 11.45
CA ILE A 79 5.86 -1.35 10.00
C ILE A 79 4.52 -2.00 9.73
N TYR A 80 3.70 -1.35 8.90
CA TYR A 80 2.49 -1.94 8.31
C TYR A 80 2.78 -2.31 6.85
N THR A 81 2.18 -3.39 6.37
CA THR A 81 2.29 -3.84 4.98
C THR A 81 0.93 -4.25 4.46
N VAL A 82 0.62 -3.84 3.22
CA VAL A 82 -0.53 -4.27 2.42
C VAL A 82 0.01 -4.85 1.13
N ALA A 83 -0.39 -6.06 0.78
CA ALA A 83 -0.01 -6.71 -0.46
C ALA A 83 -1.23 -7.36 -1.10
N GLU A 84 -1.30 -7.32 -2.43
CA GLU A 84 -2.40 -7.90 -3.19
C GLU A 84 -1.88 -8.44 -4.53
N THR A 85 -2.50 -9.52 -5.01
CA THR A 85 -2.26 -10.04 -6.36
C THR A 85 -3.53 -9.98 -7.18
N MET A 86 -3.47 -9.30 -8.33
CA MET A 86 -4.62 -9.04 -9.19
C MET A 86 -4.23 -9.07 -10.68
N SER A 87 -5.18 -8.81 -11.57
CA SER A 87 -4.87 -8.71 -13.00
C SER A 87 -4.02 -7.47 -13.30
N GLU A 88 -3.03 -7.57 -14.17
CA GLU A 88 -2.17 -6.45 -14.56
C GLU A 88 -2.98 -5.33 -15.24
N SER A 89 -4.02 -5.71 -15.99
CA SER A 89 -4.95 -4.78 -16.63
C SER A 89 -5.77 -3.96 -15.65
N ASP A 90 -5.96 -4.45 -14.43
CA ASP A 90 -6.75 -3.80 -13.39
C ASP A 90 -5.99 -3.57 -12.08
N ARG A 91 -4.67 -3.41 -12.19
CA ARG A 91 -3.81 -3.10 -11.05
C ARG A 91 -4.23 -1.80 -10.37
N TRP A 92 -3.73 -1.58 -9.14
CA TRP A 92 -3.85 -0.30 -8.47
C TRP A 92 -3.37 0.86 -9.35
N ASP A 93 -4.16 1.94 -9.42
CA ASP A 93 -3.83 3.18 -10.12
C ASP A 93 -3.31 4.23 -9.13
N ALA A 94 -4.10 4.52 -8.09
CA ALA A 94 -3.74 5.44 -7.04
C ALA A 94 -4.21 4.93 -5.68
N CYS A 95 -3.50 5.32 -4.63
CA CYS A 95 -3.82 4.94 -3.27
C CYS A 95 -3.74 6.13 -2.31
N LEU A 96 -4.43 6.01 -1.18
CA LEU A 96 -4.39 6.89 -0.03
C LEU A 96 -4.12 6.03 1.19
N ALA A 97 -2.94 6.18 1.79
CA ALA A 97 -2.65 5.61 3.10
C ALA A 97 -3.00 6.65 4.17
N ARG A 98 -3.68 6.26 5.24
CA ARG A 98 -3.97 7.15 6.37
C ARG A 98 -3.89 6.41 7.71
N PRO A 99 -3.38 7.05 8.76
CA PRO A 99 -3.44 6.50 10.10
C PRO A 99 -4.90 6.53 10.59
N ILE A 100 -5.30 5.51 11.36
CA ILE A 100 -6.64 5.41 11.94
C ILE A 100 -6.59 5.58 13.45
N SER A 101 -5.77 4.76 14.11
CA SER A 101 -5.66 4.77 15.57
C SER A 101 -4.28 4.32 16.03
N SER A 102 -3.89 4.78 17.21
CA SER A 102 -2.77 4.27 17.99
C SER A 102 -3.32 3.63 19.25
N PHE A 103 -3.02 2.36 19.51
CA PHE A 103 -3.43 1.69 20.76
C PHE A 103 -2.49 1.96 21.94
N HIS A 104 -1.58 2.92 21.81
CA HIS A 104 -0.68 3.32 22.88
C HIS A 104 -1.33 4.36 23.80
N GLU A 105 -1.05 4.28 25.10
CA GLU A 105 -1.64 5.16 26.12
C GLU A 105 -1.19 6.62 25.98
N HIS A 106 0.09 6.83 25.61
CA HIS A 106 0.69 8.16 25.62
C HIS A 106 0.65 8.86 24.26
N CYS A 107 0.92 8.14 23.17
CA CYS A 107 1.07 8.72 21.83
C CYS A 107 -0.22 8.59 21.03
N THR A 108 -1.19 9.45 21.32
CA THR A 108 -2.54 9.38 20.74
C THR A 108 -2.89 10.55 19.83
N GLN A 109 -2.12 11.65 19.88
CA GLN A 109 -2.43 12.83 19.09
C GLN A 109 -1.80 12.72 17.71
N LEU A 110 -2.65 12.74 16.69
CA LEU A 110 -2.20 12.80 15.32
C LEU A 110 -1.82 14.25 14.98
N GLY A 111 -0.58 14.48 14.53
CA GLY A 111 -0.16 15.82 14.14
C GLY A 111 -1.04 16.40 13.02
N GLU A 112 -1.26 17.73 13.01
CA GLU A 112 -2.17 18.40 12.05
C GLU A 112 -1.83 18.13 10.56
N THR A 113 -0.59 17.74 10.26
CA THR A 113 -0.10 17.42 8.91
C THR A 113 -0.27 15.96 8.48
N SER A 114 -0.82 15.10 9.36
CA SER A 114 -0.83 13.63 9.20
C SER A 114 -2.17 13.06 8.71
N THR A 115 -2.96 13.82 7.95
CA THR A 115 -4.31 13.40 7.50
C THR A 115 -4.32 12.25 6.48
N GLY A 116 -3.16 11.92 5.89
CA GLY A 116 -2.99 10.81 4.95
C GLY A 116 -2.07 11.19 3.78
N VAL A 117 -1.49 10.17 3.14
CA VAL A 117 -0.57 10.31 2.00
C VAL A 117 -1.23 9.71 0.77
N LYS A 118 -1.54 10.56 -0.21
CA LYS A 118 -2.01 10.15 -1.53
C LYS A 118 -0.82 9.94 -2.47
N PHE A 119 -0.84 8.87 -3.25
CA PHE A 119 0.20 8.55 -4.22
C PHE A 119 -0.35 7.74 -5.40
N SER A 120 0.31 7.82 -6.55
CA SER A 120 0.06 6.93 -7.68
C SER A 120 0.91 5.67 -7.56
N TYR A 121 0.33 4.50 -7.88
CA TYR A 121 1.03 3.23 -7.83
C TYR A 121 1.58 2.86 -9.21
N ASN A 122 2.79 3.32 -9.51
CA ASN A 122 3.44 3.10 -10.80
C ASN A 122 4.56 2.05 -10.74
N ARG A 123 4.56 1.16 -9.73
CA ARG A 123 5.61 0.15 -9.57
C ARG A 123 5.33 -1.11 -10.41
N PRO A 124 6.37 -1.75 -10.97
CA PRO A 124 6.23 -3.06 -11.59
C PRO A 124 5.76 -4.12 -10.59
N SER A 125 5.25 -5.24 -11.09
CA SER A 125 4.87 -6.39 -10.26
C SER A 125 6.04 -6.87 -9.39
N GLY A 126 5.79 -7.14 -8.12
CA GLY A 126 6.77 -7.62 -7.14
C GLY A 126 7.61 -6.53 -6.48
N PHE A 127 7.38 -5.26 -6.81
CA PHE A 127 8.04 -4.13 -6.13
C PHE A 127 7.13 -3.51 -5.07
N SER A 128 7.75 -2.94 -4.04
CA SER A 128 7.03 -2.30 -2.95
C SER A 128 7.06 -0.78 -3.02
N HIS A 129 5.96 -0.14 -2.61
CA HIS A 129 5.85 1.30 -2.46
C HIS A 129 5.99 1.68 -0.98
N ARG A 130 7.03 2.47 -0.67
CA ARG A 130 7.24 2.99 0.69
C ARG A 130 6.48 4.30 0.88
N VAL A 131 5.55 4.31 1.83
CA VAL A 131 4.82 5.50 2.28
C VAL A 131 5.67 6.25 3.32
N LYS A 132 5.58 7.60 3.30
CA LYS A 132 6.19 8.43 4.36
C LYS A 132 5.61 8.03 5.73
N PRO A 133 6.41 7.98 6.81
CA PRO A 133 5.91 7.58 8.12
C PRO A 133 4.76 8.47 8.62
N PHE A 134 3.83 7.85 9.34
CA PHE A 134 2.84 8.55 10.15
C PHE A 134 3.37 8.77 11.55
N VAL A 135 3.09 9.94 12.10
CA VAL A 135 3.65 10.39 13.37
C VAL A 135 2.52 10.75 14.31
N TYR A 136 2.51 10.08 15.45
CA TYR A 136 1.69 10.44 16.60
C TYR A 136 2.55 11.16 17.62
N SER A 137 1.93 11.97 18.47
CA SER A 137 2.60 12.71 19.55
C SER A 137 1.85 12.54 20.87
N PRO A 138 2.51 12.72 22.01
CA PRO A 138 1.84 12.70 23.29
C PRO A 138 1.07 14.00 23.55
N ALA A 139 -0.01 13.90 24.33
CA ALA A 139 -0.76 15.08 24.75
C ALA A 139 0.04 15.99 25.70
N ILE A 140 1.02 15.43 26.41
CA ILE A 140 1.92 16.14 27.31
C ILE A 140 3.33 15.74 26.92
N VAL A 141 4.08 16.71 26.40
CA VAL A 141 5.48 16.52 26.02
C VAL A 141 6.35 16.40 27.29
N PRO A 142 7.28 15.45 27.35
CA PRO A 142 8.20 15.32 28.49
C PRO A 142 9.08 16.56 28.70
N THR A 143 9.45 16.86 29.94
CA THR A 143 10.25 18.04 30.29
C THR A 143 11.67 18.05 29.72
N TYR A 144 12.22 16.89 29.36
CA TYR A 144 13.56 16.82 28.74
C TYR A 144 13.58 17.30 27.28
N CYS A 145 12.41 17.53 26.67
CA CYS A 145 12.27 18.10 25.34
C CYS A 145 12.29 19.64 25.32
N ILE A 146 12.45 20.29 26.49
CA ILE A 146 12.43 21.75 26.70
C ILE A 146 13.85 22.28 26.87
#